data_AF-A0A4D6J618-F1
#
_entry.id   AF-A0A4D6J618-F1
#
_cell.length_a   1.000
_cell.length_b   1.000
_cell.length_c   1.000
_cell.angle_alpha   90.00
_cell.angle_beta   90.00
_cell.angle_gamma   90.00
#
_symmetry.space_group_name_H-M   'P 1'
#
loop_
_entity.id
_entity.type
_entity.pdbx_description
1 polymer ?
#
loop_
_entity_poly.entity_id
_entity_poly.type
_entity_poly.pdbx_seq_one_letter_code
_entity_poly.pdbx_strand_id
1 'polypeptide(L)'
;MCGYVSHEGIIMIAGLKSDMYNEINEDVDNLLLHPNLSRFLSKHDVSAHDVKQFYFGDEKLSSDSTDKIVDMLGDLNFVIGLHNFIEIQSNIPNIPTYFYKFEYEIPNSQVKKFFGLPNIKGTCHMEELGFLFYQNLSKLFGQQPSTPDSVGHVLIQRFTELWTNFAKTGNPTPRKTDATPIKWEPVDCSNEYKCLHITDKLDMITEFNITQQLCDSVRNKT
;
A
#
# COMPACT_ATOMS: atom_id res chain seq x y z
N MET A 1 14.03 -1.12 5.63
CA MET A 1 13.06 -1.82 4.77
C MET A 1 11.68 -1.32 5.12
N CYS A 2 10.88 -0.97 4.12
CA CYS A 2 9.53 -0.44 4.28
C CYS A 2 8.67 -0.84 3.06
N GLY A 3 7.35 -0.72 3.16
CA GLY A 3 6.46 -1.09 2.07
C GLY A 3 4.99 -0.96 2.44
N TYR A 4 4.12 -1.25 1.47
CA TYR A 4 2.67 -1.26 1.61
C TYR A 4 2.05 -2.41 0.82
N VAL A 5 0.76 -2.66 1.02
CA VAL A 5 -0.04 -3.57 0.20
C VAL A 5 -0.84 -2.81 -0.86
N SER A 6 -1.08 -3.40 -2.02
CA SER A 6 -1.62 -2.69 -3.19
C SER A 6 -2.96 -1.98 -2.98
N HIS A 7 -3.79 -2.42 -2.03
CA HIS A 7 -5.12 -1.84 -1.77
C HIS A 7 -5.31 -1.52 -0.28
N GLU A 8 -4.38 -0.76 0.31
CA GLU A 8 -4.43 -0.34 1.71
C GLU A 8 -5.80 0.22 2.12
N GLY A 9 -6.42 1.02 1.24
CA GLY A 9 -7.69 1.71 1.52
C GLY A 9 -8.89 0.80 1.76
N ILE A 10 -8.82 -0.51 1.46
CA ILE A 10 -9.90 -1.46 1.77
C ILE A 10 -10.22 -1.46 3.27
N ILE A 11 -9.24 -1.26 4.15
CA ILE A 11 -9.52 -1.21 5.60
C ILE A 11 -10.36 0.01 5.97
N MET A 12 -10.22 1.10 5.23
CA MET A 12 -10.88 2.37 5.52
C MET A 12 -12.35 2.34 5.10
N ILE A 13 -12.68 1.66 4.00
CA ILE A 13 -14.07 1.61 3.52
C ILE A 13 -14.99 0.81 4.46
N ALA A 14 -14.45 -0.07 5.30
CA ALA A 14 -15.24 -0.79 6.31
C ALA A 14 -15.95 0.16 7.30
N GLY A 15 -15.39 1.36 7.50
CA GLY A 15 -15.96 2.40 8.34
C GLY A 15 -16.86 3.41 7.60
N LEU A 16 -16.88 3.40 6.26
CA LEU A 16 -17.61 4.37 5.47
C LEU A 16 -19.09 4.00 5.32
N LYS A 17 -19.96 4.92 5.73
CA LYS A 17 -21.42 4.82 5.57
C LYS A 17 -21.89 5.58 4.34
N SER A 18 -23.08 5.24 3.83
CA SER A 18 -23.69 5.90 2.66
C SER A 18 -23.72 7.42 2.78
N ASP A 19 -24.09 7.92 3.96
CA ASP A 19 -24.32 9.35 4.17
C ASP A 19 -23.00 10.13 4.19
N MET A 20 -21.91 9.48 4.61
CA MET A 20 -20.57 10.09 4.66
C MET A 20 -20.07 10.45 3.26
N TYR A 21 -20.45 9.72 2.22
CA TYR A 21 -20.07 10.10 0.85
C TYR A 21 -20.68 11.44 0.46
N ASN A 22 -21.95 11.67 0.82
CA ASN A 22 -22.63 12.93 0.53
C ASN A 22 -22.03 14.08 1.34
N GLU A 23 -21.78 13.86 2.64
CA GLU A 23 -21.12 14.84 3.50
C GLU A 23 -19.76 15.26 2.94
N ILE A 24 -18.92 14.30 2.53
CA ILE A 24 -17.60 14.59 1.93
C ILE A 24 -17.75 15.36 0.61
N ASN A 25 -18.75 15.04 -0.23
CA ASN A 25 -18.99 15.78 -1.47
C ASN A 25 -19.46 17.23 -1.22
N GLU A 26 -20.16 17.49 -0.11
CA GLU A 26 -20.67 18.81 0.28
C GLU A 26 -19.60 19.69 0.93
N ASP A 27 -18.64 19.09 1.65
CA ASP A 27 -17.57 19.80 2.36
C ASP A 27 -16.20 19.14 2.16
N VAL A 28 -15.76 19.11 0.89
CA VAL A 28 -14.49 18.50 0.47
C VAL A 28 -13.29 19.09 1.23
N ASP A 29 -13.27 20.40 1.41
CA ASP A 29 -12.14 21.11 2.03
C ASP A 29 -11.87 20.69 3.48
N ASN A 30 -12.92 20.35 4.24
CA ASN A 30 -12.79 19.99 5.65
C ASN A 30 -12.89 18.49 5.93
N LEU A 31 -13.58 17.72 5.08
CA LEU A 31 -13.89 16.31 5.35
C LEU A 31 -13.05 15.30 4.56
N LEU A 32 -12.47 15.68 3.41
CA LEU A 32 -11.70 14.74 2.59
C LEU A 32 -10.33 14.41 3.18
N LEU A 33 -9.64 15.43 3.71
CA LEU A 33 -8.24 15.31 4.14
C LEU A 33 -8.10 15.46 5.64
N HIS A 34 -7.34 14.56 6.27
CA HIS A 34 -6.91 14.77 7.64
C HIS A 34 -6.10 16.09 7.76
N PRO A 35 -6.25 16.90 8.83
CA PRO A 35 -5.63 18.24 8.90
C PRO A 35 -4.12 18.28 8.71
N ASN A 36 -3.40 17.26 9.18
CA ASN A 36 -1.95 17.16 8.99
C ASN A 36 -1.58 16.90 7.52
N LEU A 37 -2.38 16.09 6.82
CA LEU A 37 -2.17 15.81 5.40
C LEU A 37 -2.53 17.02 4.54
N SER A 38 -3.64 17.69 4.84
CA SER A 38 -4.02 18.95 4.20
C SER A 38 -2.90 19.99 4.32
N ARG A 39 -2.33 20.17 5.52
CA ARG A 39 -1.18 21.07 5.73
C ARG A 39 0.06 20.64 4.96
N PHE A 40 0.33 19.34 4.86
CA PHE A 40 1.45 18.81 4.08
C PHE A 40 1.27 19.13 2.60
N LEU A 41 0.14 18.72 2.01
CA LEU A 41 -0.17 18.91 0.59
C LEU A 41 -0.25 20.39 0.19
N SER A 42 -0.73 21.26 1.09
CA SER A 42 -0.76 22.71 0.85
C SER A 42 0.63 23.31 0.64
N LYS A 43 1.70 22.72 1.19
CA LYS A 43 3.08 23.15 0.91
C LYS A 43 3.56 22.80 -0.50
N HIS A 44 2.82 21.92 -1.17
CA HIS A 44 3.06 21.48 -2.54
C HIS A 44 2.02 22.07 -3.51
N ASP A 45 1.26 23.10 -3.08
CA ASP A 45 0.20 23.74 -3.86
C ASP A 45 -0.92 22.77 -4.29
N VAL A 46 -1.18 21.72 -3.50
CA VAL A 46 -2.25 20.73 -3.73
C VAL A 46 -3.37 20.93 -2.70
N SER A 47 -4.58 21.20 -3.18
CA SER A 47 -5.79 21.33 -2.35
C SER A 47 -6.58 20.01 -2.21
N ALA A 48 -7.57 19.97 -1.32
CA ALA A 48 -8.50 18.84 -1.23
C ALA A 48 -9.29 18.63 -2.52
N HIS A 49 -9.66 19.73 -3.21
CA HIS A 49 -10.30 19.66 -4.51
C HIS A 49 -9.39 19.07 -5.60
N ASP A 50 -8.09 19.35 -5.57
CA ASP A 50 -7.14 18.74 -6.51
C ASP A 50 -7.02 17.24 -6.31
N VAL A 51 -6.94 16.79 -5.05
CA VAL A 51 -6.98 15.37 -4.70
C VAL A 51 -8.27 14.74 -5.20
N LYS A 52 -9.43 15.34 -4.92
CA LYS A 52 -10.73 14.84 -5.40
C LYS A 52 -10.74 14.72 -6.92
N GLN A 53 -10.27 15.74 -7.64
CA GLN A 53 -10.20 15.74 -9.10
C GLN A 53 -9.24 14.67 -9.63
N PHE A 54 -8.12 14.42 -8.95
CA PHE A 54 -7.14 13.41 -9.37
C PHE A 54 -7.74 12.01 -9.41
N TYR A 55 -8.49 11.61 -8.37
CA TYR A 55 -9.08 10.25 -8.31
C TYR A 55 -10.43 10.13 -9.00
N PHE A 56 -11.29 11.16 -8.92
CA PHE A 56 -12.68 11.07 -9.38
C PHE A 56 -12.96 11.87 -10.65
N GLY A 57 -12.07 12.78 -11.06
CA GLY A 57 -12.40 13.80 -12.05
C GLY A 57 -13.64 14.58 -11.61
N ASP A 58 -14.59 14.73 -12.53
CA ASP A 58 -15.84 15.44 -12.28
C ASP A 58 -16.89 14.59 -11.55
N GLU A 59 -16.62 13.30 -11.33
CA GLU A 59 -17.53 12.41 -10.63
C GLU A 59 -17.63 12.75 -9.13
N LYS A 60 -18.73 12.35 -8.51
CA LYS A 60 -18.93 12.44 -7.07
C LYS A 60 -18.46 11.16 -6.39
N LEU A 61 -17.99 11.27 -5.15
CA LEU A 61 -17.75 10.09 -4.33
C LEU A 61 -19.09 9.39 -4.08
N SER A 62 -19.14 8.09 -4.34
CA SER A 62 -20.33 7.26 -4.10
C SER A 62 -19.92 5.82 -3.87
N SER A 63 -20.83 4.99 -3.35
CA SER A 63 -20.62 3.54 -3.21
C SER A 63 -20.24 2.85 -4.52
N ASP A 64 -20.66 3.39 -5.66
CA ASP A 64 -20.39 2.82 -6.98
C ASP A 64 -18.94 3.06 -7.42
N SER A 65 -18.22 3.98 -6.77
CA SER A 65 -16.82 4.32 -7.06
C SER A 65 -15.84 3.65 -6.10
N THR A 66 -16.17 2.45 -5.61
CA THR A 66 -15.42 1.76 -4.55
C THR A 66 -13.93 1.64 -4.87
N ASP A 67 -13.54 1.25 -6.08
CA ASP A 67 -12.12 1.09 -6.45
C ASP A 67 -11.36 2.43 -6.35
N LYS A 68 -11.92 3.52 -6.88
CA LYS A 68 -11.34 4.87 -6.78
C LYS A 68 -11.23 5.35 -5.33
N ILE A 69 -12.20 5.01 -4.49
CA ILE A 69 -12.19 5.32 -3.06
C ILE A 69 -11.09 4.53 -2.35
N VAL A 70 -10.92 3.25 -2.67
CA VAL A 70 -9.86 2.40 -2.11
C VAL A 70 -8.48 2.95 -2.48
N ASP A 71 -8.25 3.29 -3.74
CA ASP A 71 -6.99 3.87 -4.19
C ASP A 71 -6.70 5.20 -3.47
N MET A 72 -7.66 6.12 -3.48
CA MET A 72 -7.54 7.41 -2.79
C MET A 72 -7.25 7.22 -1.30
N LEU A 73 -8.03 6.41 -0.59
CA LEU A 73 -7.86 6.26 0.85
C LEU A 73 -6.56 5.53 1.19
N GLY A 74 -6.11 4.59 0.36
CA GLY A 74 -4.81 3.95 0.48
C GLY A 74 -3.68 4.98 0.38
N ASP A 75 -3.75 5.83 -0.63
CA ASP A 75 -2.73 6.85 -0.86
C ASP A 75 -2.70 7.91 0.24
N LEU A 76 -3.86 8.44 0.62
CA LEU A 76 -4.00 9.48 1.63
C LEU A 76 -3.57 9.01 3.03
N ASN A 77 -3.89 7.78 3.41
CA ASN A 77 -3.64 7.30 4.77
C ASN A 77 -2.29 6.58 4.92
N PHE A 78 -1.72 6.04 3.85
CA PHE A 78 -0.53 5.19 3.92
C PHE A 78 0.57 5.62 2.95
N VAL A 79 0.27 5.66 1.65
CA VAL A 79 1.33 5.73 0.62
C VAL A 79 2.02 7.10 0.58
N ILE A 80 1.29 8.22 0.68
CA ILE A 80 1.89 9.57 0.72
C ILE A 80 2.91 9.69 1.86
N GLY A 81 2.52 9.27 3.06
CA GLY A 81 3.39 9.32 4.23
C GLY A 81 4.63 8.44 4.06
N LEU A 82 4.46 7.25 3.50
CA LEU A 82 5.57 6.35 3.21
C LEU A 82 6.52 6.90 2.14
N HIS A 83 6.00 7.47 1.06
CA HIS A 83 6.81 8.05 -0.01
C HIS A 83 7.63 9.25 0.51
N ASN A 84 7.04 10.11 1.33
CA ASN A 84 7.78 11.17 2.02
C ASN A 84 8.87 10.60 2.95
N PHE A 85 8.60 9.49 3.65
CA PHE A 85 9.63 8.79 4.43
C PHE A 85 10.76 8.26 3.53
N ILE A 86 10.44 7.63 2.40
CA ILE A 86 11.44 7.09 1.46
C ILE A 86 12.32 8.22 0.91
N GLU A 87 11.73 9.35 0.53
CA GLU A 87 12.45 10.53 0.06
C GLU A 87 13.44 11.07 1.11
N ILE A 88 13.02 11.18 2.37
CA ILE A 88 13.90 11.60 3.47
C ILE A 88 15.01 10.57 3.69
N GLN A 89 14.67 9.29 3.72
CA GLN A 89 15.60 8.21 4.06
C GLN A 89 16.63 7.97 2.95
N SER A 90 16.25 8.09 1.67
CA SER A 90 17.15 7.90 0.52
C SER A 90 18.23 8.98 0.44
N ASN A 91 17.99 10.16 1.02
CA ASN A 91 18.97 11.24 1.11
C ASN A 91 20.04 11.02 2.20
N ILE A 92 19.94 9.98 3.02
CA ILE A 92 20.94 9.68 4.06
C ILE A 92 22.10 8.88 3.46
N PRO A 93 23.33 9.40 3.43
CA PRO A 93 24.45 8.74 2.76
C PRO A 93 24.77 7.38 3.38
N ASN A 94 25.04 6.40 2.51
CA ASN A 94 25.48 5.04 2.88
C ASN A 94 24.47 4.22 3.71
N ILE A 95 23.19 4.62 3.76
CA ILE A 95 22.12 3.86 4.42
C ILE A 95 21.14 3.36 3.37
N PRO A 96 21.17 2.06 2.99
CA PRO A 96 20.28 1.55 1.96
C PRO A 96 18.83 1.47 2.44
N THR A 97 17.91 1.98 1.63
CA THR A 97 16.46 1.85 1.84
C THR A 97 15.90 0.82 0.87
N TYR A 98 15.27 -0.22 1.40
CA TYR A 98 14.60 -1.26 0.61
C TYR A 98 13.09 -1.06 0.68
N PHE A 99 12.46 -0.93 -0.47
CA PHE A 99 11.03 -0.65 -0.61
C PHE A 99 10.34 -1.81 -1.32
N TYR A 100 9.20 -2.27 -0.78
CA TYR A 100 8.35 -3.30 -1.39
C TYR A 100 6.90 -2.84 -1.54
N LYS A 101 6.22 -3.46 -2.51
CA LYS A 101 4.77 -3.44 -2.66
C LYS A 101 4.28 -4.87 -2.70
N PHE A 102 3.39 -5.24 -1.79
CA PHE A 102 2.77 -6.55 -1.76
C PHE A 102 1.41 -6.53 -2.47
N GLU A 103 1.22 -7.41 -3.44
CA GLU A 103 0.03 -7.46 -4.27
C GLU A 103 -0.31 -8.90 -4.61
N TYR A 104 -1.16 -9.49 -3.78
CA TYR A 104 -1.66 -10.83 -3.99
C TYR A 104 -3.07 -10.92 -3.43
N GLU A 105 -4.02 -11.32 -4.28
CA GLU A 105 -5.40 -11.59 -3.86
C GLU A 105 -5.42 -12.87 -3.03
N ILE A 106 -5.51 -12.73 -1.69
CA ILE A 106 -5.54 -13.89 -0.80
C ILE A 106 -6.90 -14.58 -0.91
N PRO A 107 -6.95 -15.84 -1.36
CA PRO A 107 -8.19 -16.59 -1.37
C PRO A 107 -8.75 -16.71 0.05
N ASN A 108 -10.04 -16.42 0.21
CA ASN A 108 -10.73 -16.58 1.49
C ASN A 108 -10.15 -15.71 2.62
N SER A 109 -9.69 -14.49 2.30
CA SER A 109 -9.10 -13.53 3.24
C SER A 109 -9.85 -13.43 4.57
N GLN A 110 -9.13 -13.65 5.66
CA GLN A 110 -9.69 -13.54 7.00
C GLN A 110 -9.77 -12.12 7.52
N VAL A 111 -8.84 -11.28 7.10
CA VAL A 111 -8.85 -9.85 7.41
C VAL A 111 -10.08 -9.19 6.78
N LYS A 112 -10.32 -9.40 5.48
CA LYS A 112 -11.48 -8.85 4.79
C LYS A 112 -12.80 -9.31 5.41
N LYS A 113 -12.91 -10.60 5.79
CA LYS A 113 -14.08 -11.14 6.52
C LYS A 113 -14.28 -10.49 7.87
N PHE A 114 -13.21 -10.30 8.63
CA PHE A 114 -13.26 -9.66 9.94
C PHE A 114 -13.82 -8.23 9.84
N PHE A 115 -13.46 -7.50 8.78
CA PHE A 115 -13.98 -6.17 8.49
C PHE A 115 -15.32 -6.15 7.72
N GLY A 116 -15.97 -7.30 7.51
CA GLY A 116 -17.28 -7.36 6.86
C GLY A 116 -17.25 -7.13 5.34
N LEU A 117 -16.09 -7.25 4.70
CA LEU A 117 -15.87 -7.03 3.26
C LEU A 117 -15.42 -8.31 2.52
N PRO A 118 -16.09 -9.47 2.69
CA PRO A 118 -15.57 -10.76 2.22
C PRO A 118 -15.40 -10.87 0.69
N ASN A 119 -16.07 -10.01 -0.08
CA ASN A 119 -16.13 -10.08 -1.53
C ASN A 119 -15.33 -8.98 -2.24
N ILE A 120 -14.71 -8.06 -1.51
CA ILE A 120 -13.90 -7.01 -2.14
C ILE A 120 -12.59 -7.59 -2.68
N LYS A 121 -12.24 -7.19 -3.90
CA LYS A 121 -11.00 -7.60 -4.58
C LYS A 121 -9.82 -6.75 -4.11
N GLY A 122 -8.61 -7.24 -4.35
CA GLY A 122 -7.36 -6.54 -4.02
C GLY A 122 -6.67 -7.05 -2.76
N THR A 123 -5.60 -6.39 -2.33
CA THR A 123 -4.82 -6.78 -1.14
C THR A 123 -5.00 -5.73 -0.06
N CYS A 124 -5.76 -6.08 0.97
CA CYS A 124 -6.16 -5.22 2.09
C CYS A 124 -5.04 -5.09 3.11
N HIS A 125 -5.00 -3.95 3.81
CA HIS A 125 -4.11 -3.71 4.94
C HIS A 125 -4.07 -4.90 5.91
N MET A 126 -2.88 -5.21 6.45
CA MET A 126 -2.58 -6.31 7.41
C MET A 126 -2.59 -7.73 6.83
N GLU A 127 -2.97 -7.93 5.56
CA GLU A 127 -3.04 -9.27 4.97
C GLU A 127 -1.66 -9.93 4.84
N GLU A 128 -0.62 -9.16 4.59
CA GLU A 128 0.75 -9.63 4.44
C GLU A 128 1.33 -10.17 5.77
N LEU A 129 0.81 -9.72 6.91
CA LEU A 129 1.22 -10.21 8.23
C LEU A 129 0.94 -11.70 8.40
N GLY A 130 -0.03 -12.26 7.65
CA GLY A 130 -0.33 -13.69 7.66
C GLY A 130 0.81 -14.57 7.13
N PHE A 131 1.75 -13.99 6.36
CA PHE A 131 2.92 -14.69 5.85
C PHE A 131 4.13 -14.61 6.80
N LEU A 132 4.08 -13.74 7.80
CA LEU A 132 5.11 -13.61 8.86
C LEU A 132 4.68 -14.29 10.16
N PHE A 133 3.40 -14.21 10.50
CA PHE A 133 2.87 -14.65 11.78
C PHE A 133 1.67 -15.56 11.58
N TYR A 134 1.60 -16.62 12.39
CA TYR A 134 0.40 -17.43 12.49
C TYR A 134 -0.68 -16.65 13.27
N GLN A 135 -1.67 -16.11 12.56
CA GLN A 135 -2.69 -15.23 13.14
C GLN A 135 -3.76 -16.02 13.90
N ASN A 136 -4.20 -15.51 15.06
CA ASN A 136 -5.33 -16.09 15.79
C ASN A 136 -6.66 -15.99 14.99
N LEU A 137 -6.78 -15.02 14.07
CA LEU A 137 -7.91 -14.93 13.14
C LEU A 137 -8.03 -16.18 12.27
N SER A 138 -6.91 -16.79 11.87
CA SER A 138 -6.92 -18.06 11.12
C SER A 138 -7.61 -19.18 11.92
N LYS A 139 -7.44 -19.22 13.26
CA LYS A 139 -8.16 -20.16 14.12
C LYS A 139 -9.64 -19.81 14.21
N LEU A 140 -9.98 -18.53 14.41
CA LEU A 140 -11.35 -18.05 14.57
C LEU A 140 -12.23 -18.44 13.38
N PHE A 141 -11.66 -18.39 12.18
CA PHE A 141 -12.37 -18.68 10.95
C PHE A 141 -12.05 -20.05 10.33
N GLY A 142 -11.40 -20.95 11.08
CA GLY A 142 -11.14 -22.32 10.66
C GLY A 142 -10.22 -22.46 9.45
N GLN A 143 -9.36 -21.47 9.19
CA GLN A 143 -8.41 -21.50 8.09
C GLN A 143 -7.37 -22.60 8.31
N GLN A 144 -7.21 -23.45 7.30
CA GLN A 144 -6.21 -24.50 7.31
C GLN A 144 -4.82 -23.92 7.02
N PRO A 145 -3.74 -24.50 7.60
CA PRO A 145 -2.38 -24.14 7.22
C PRO A 145 -2.16 -24.31 5.72
N SER A 146 -1.31 -23.46 5.14
CA SER A 146 -0.88 -23.61 3.75
C SER A 146 -0.24 -24.97 3.52
N THR A 147 -0.64 -25.65 2.44
CA THR A 147 -0.01 -26.92 2.05
C THR A 147 1.38 -26.65 1.47
N PRO A 148 2.31 -27.61 1.57
CA PRO A 148 3.52 -27.60 0.74
C PRO A 148 3.16 -27.32 -0.72
N ASP A 149 4.00 -26.56 -1.41
CA ASP A 149 3.85 -26.15 -2.82
C ASP A 149 2.69 -25.20 -3.15
N SER A 150 1.87 -24.79 -2.17
CA SER A 150 0.89 -23.72 -2.39
C SER A 150 1.57 -22.35 -2.53
N VAL A 151 0.94 -21.42 -3.25
CA VAL A 151 1.42 -20.03 -3.32
C VAL A 151 1.54 -19.41 -1.93
N GLY A 152 0.61 -19.72 -1.02
CA GLY A 152 0.70 -19.28 0.38
C GLY A 152 1.96 -19.81 1.09
N HIS A 153 2.37 -21.05 0.85
CA HIS A 153 3.61 -21.60 1.41
C HIS A 153 4.86 -20.91 0.84
N VAL A 154 4.88 -20.66 -0.48
CA VAL A 154 5.95 -19.90 -1.14
C VAL A 154 6.05 -18.48 -0.57
N LEU A 155 4.91 -17.82 -0.33
CA LEU A 155 4.87 -16.49 0.28
C LEU A 155 5.37 -16.51 1.74
N ILE A 156 5.00 -17.51 2.55
CA ILE A 156 5.55 -17.68 3.91
C ILE A 156 7.07 -17.80 3.86
N GLN A 157 7.61 -18.64 2.97
CA GLN A 157 9.07 -18.80 2.83
C GLN A 157 9.73 -17.49 2.39
N ARG A 158 9.15 -16.77 1.42
CA ARG A 158 9.65 -15.47 0.96
C ARG A 158 9.68 -14.43 2.06
N PHE A 159 8.54 -14.17 2.71
CA PHE A 159 8.44 -13.14 3.75
C PHE A 159 9.37 -13.46 4.92
N THR A 160 9.38 -14.71 5.41
CA THR A 160 10.26 -15.08 6.53
C THR A 160 11.74 -14.98 6.14
N GLU A 161 12.12 -15.35 4.92
CA GLU A 161 13.51 -15.22 4.45
C GLU A 161 13.94 -13.77 4.28
N LEU A 162 13.15 -12.94 3.59
CA LEU A 162 13.44 -11.52 3.36
C LEU A 162 13.62 -10.75 4.67
N TRP A 163 12.70 -10.92 5.62
CA TRP A 163 12.76 -10.25 6.92
C TRP A 163 13.92 -10.76 7.77
N THR A 164 14.18 -12.08 7.80
CA THR A 164 15.29 -12.62 8.61
C THR A 164 16.66 -12.26 8.04
N ASN A 165 16.81 -12.19 6.71
CA ASN A 165 18.03 -11.74 6.07
C ASN A 165 18.31 -10.26 6.36
N PHE A 166 17.28 -9.40 6.25
CA PHE A 166 17.41 -7.99 6.59
C PHE A 166 17.80 -7.81 8.07
N ALA A 167 17.16 -8.54 8.99
CA ALA A 167 17.50 -8.50 10.41
C ALA A 167 18.95 -8.94 10.71
N LYS A 168 19.46 -9.95 10.01
CA LYS A 168 20.82 -10.49 10.21
C LYS A 168 21.92 -9.63 9.57
N THR A 169 21.63 -9.01 8.43
CA THR A 169 22.69 -8.49 7.54
C THR A 169 22.46 -7.06 7.06
N GLY A 170 21.28 -6.48 7.29
CA GLY A 170 20.89 -5.20 6.69
C GLY A 170 20.55 -5.27 5.20
N ASN A 171 20.71 -6.43 4.54
CA ASN A 171 20.33 -6.67 3.15
C ASN A 171 19.27 -7.79 3.10
N PRO A 172 18.07 -7.57 2.51
CA PRO A 172 17.03 -8.60 2.43
C PRO A 172 17.37 -9.79 1.53
N THR A 173 18.26 -9.60 0.54
CA THR A 173 18.66 -10.62 -0.45
C THR A 173 20.19 -10.72 -0.58
N PRO A 174 20.90 -11.09 0.51
CA PRO A 174 22.37 -11.16 0.51
C PRO A 174 22.91 -12.26 -0.42
N ARG A 175 22.07 -13.26 -0.74
CA ARG A 175 22.28 -14.29 -1.75
C ARG A 175 20.93 -14.65 -2.37
N LYS A 176 20.94 -15.16 -3.59
CA LYS A 176 19.75 -15.72 -4.22
C LYS A 176 19.45 -17.10 -3.64
N THR A 177 18.18 -17.40 -3.45
CA THR A 177 17.66 -18.72 -3.06
C THR A 177 16.44 -19.06 -3.92
N ASP A 178 15.89 -20.26 -3.75
CA ASP A 178 14.64 -20.64 -4.44
C ASP A 178 13.45 -19.78 -3.97
N ALA A 179 13.43 -19.38 -2.69
CA ALA A 179 12.41 -18.49 -2.15
C ALA A 179 12.61 -17.06 -2.67
N THR A 180 13.85 -16.56 -2.66
CA THR A 180 14.20 -15.20 -3.07
C THR A 180 15.19 -15.21 -4.27
N PRO A 181 14.73 -15.57 -5.48
CA PRO A 181 15.61 -15.74 -6.65
C PRO A 181 16.08 -14.43 -7.31
N ILE A 182 15.81 -13.29 -6.67
CA ILE A 182 16.06 -11.94 -7.20
C ILE A 182 17.00 -11.16 -6.28
N LYS A 183 17.72 -10.19 -6.85
CA LYS A 183 18.44 -9.19 -6.07
C LYS A 183 17.47 -8.03 -5.82
N TRP A 184 17.10 -7.80 -4.57
CA TRP A 184 16.35 -6.62 -4.17
C TRP A 184 17.32 -5.45 -4.11
N GLU A 185 17.22 -4.54 -5.08
CA GLU A 185 18.01 -3.33 -5.11
C GLU A 185 17.40 -2.26 -4.17
N PRO A 186 18.22 -1.50 -3.44
CA PRO A 186 17.72 -0.37 -2.68
C PRO A 186 17.18 0.71 -3.63
N VAL A 187 16.35 1.58 -3.08
CA VAL A 187 15.91 2.83 -3.72
C VAL A 187 17.13 3.62 -4.17
N ASP A 188 17.10 4.12 -5.40
CA ASP A 188 18.22 4.78 -6.09
C ASP A 188 18.03 6.30 -6.25
N CYS A 189 16.79 6.76 -6.37
CA CYS A 189 16.44 8.16 -6.68
C CYS A 189 15.26 8.68 -5.83
N SER A 190 15.00 9.99 -5.91
CA SER A 190 14.02 10.69 -5.06
C SER A 190 12.56 10.59 -5.55
N ASN A 191 12.31 10.37 -6.84
CA ASN A 191 10.96 10.48 -7.42
C ASN A 191 10.44 9.17 -8.06
N GLU A 192 11.38 8.33 -8.49
CA GLU A 192 11.14 7.00 -9.03
C GLU A 192 11.86 6.01 -8.14
N TYR A 193 11.12 5.07 -7.56
CA TYR A 193 11.64 4.15 -6.56
C TYR A 193 11.76 2.76 -7.17
N LYS A 194 12.98 2.22 -7.14
CA LYS A 194 13.16 0.76 -7.24
C LYS A 194 12.38 0.08 -6.11
N CYS A 195 11.37 -0.70 -6.51
CA CYS A 195 10.45 -1.37 -5.59
C CYS A 195 10.45 -2.87 -5.88
N LEU A 196 10.54 -3.69 -4.83
CA LEU A 196 10.28 -5.12 -4.96
C LEU A 196 8.77 -5.35 -4.96
N HIS A 197 8.22 -5.72 -6.12
CA HIS A 197 6.84 -6.14 -6.26
C HIS A 197 6.73 -7.61 -5.87
N ILE A 198 5.94 -7.86 -4.82
CA ILE A 198 5.73 -9.19 -4.27
C ILE A 198 4.31 -9.62 -4.61
N THR A 199 4.20 -10.49 -5.62
CA THR A 199 2.97 -11.15 -6.03
C THR A 199 3.10 -12.66 -5.74
N ASP A 200 2.50 -13.54 -6.55
CA ASP A 200 2.93 -14.95 -6.59
C ASP A 200 4.38 -15.10 -7.10
N LYS A 201 4.96 -14.05 -7.69
CA LYS A 201 6.35 -13.91 -8.14
C LYS A 201 7.03 -12.71 -7.48
N LEU A 202 8.33 -12.56 -7.77
CA LEU A 202 9.13 -11.42 -7.31
C LEU A 202 9.70 -10.70 -8.53
N ASP A 203 9.39 -9.42 -8.64
CA ASP A 203 9.85 -8.57 -9.73
C ASP A 203 10.35 -7.23 -9.18
N MET A 204 11.39 -6.66 -9.80
CA MET A 204 11.78 -5.27 -9.52
C MET A 204 11.00 -4.37 -10.47
N ILE A 205 10.22 -3.45 -9.93
CA ILE A 205 9.43 -2.47 -10.67
C ILE A 205 9.87 -1.04 -10.30
N THR A 206 9.45 -0.08 -11.11
CA THR A 206 9.50 1.34 -10.76
C THR A 206 8.16 1.74 -10.17
N GLU A 207 8.17 2.18 -8.92
CA GLU A 207 7.04 2.86 -8.28
C GLU A 207 7.29 4.36 -8.27
N PHE A 208 6.23 5.15 -8.41
CA PHE A 208 6.33 6.60 -8.59
C PHE A 208 5.82 7.32 -7.35
N ASN A 209 6.46 8.44 -7.00
CA ASN A 209 6.04 9.24 -5.87
C ASN A 209 4.64 9.87 -6.12
N ILE A 210 3.61 9.33 -5.45
CA ILE A 210 2.23 9.83 -5.52
C ILE A 210 2.08 11.33 -5.23
N THR A 211 2.86 11.91 -4.31
CA THR A 211 2.82 13.36 -4.06
C THR A 211 3.28 14.14 -5.30
N GLN A 212 4.31 13.64 -5.99
CA GLN A 212 4.77 14.24 -7.24
C GLN A 212 3.72 14.09 -8.35
N GLN A 213 3.07 12.93 -8.47
CA GLN A 213 1.98 12.73 -9.43
C GLN A 213 0.81 13.70 -9.21
N LEU A 214 0.41 13.91 -7.95
CA LEU A 214 -0.59 14.91 -7.59
C LEU A 214 -0.14 16.33 -8.00
N CYS A 215 1.09 16.72 -7.67
CA CYS A 215 1.64 18.02 -8.07
C CYS A 215 1.62 18.22 -9.58
N ASP A 216 2.04 17.22 -10.34
CA ASP A 216 2.08 17.28 -11.81
C ASP A 216 0.68 17.36 -12.40
N SER A 217 -0.31 16.69 -11.78
CA SER A 217 -1.72 16.77 -12.19
C SER A 217 -2.32 18.17 -12.02
N VAL A 218 -1.85 18.94 -11.03
CA VAL A 218 -2.29 20.34 -10.80
C VAL A 218 -1.64 21.25 -11.84
N ARG A 219 -0.32 21.11 -12.04
CA ARG A 219 0.45 21.94 -12.99
C ARG A 219 -0.01 21.79 -14.44
N ASN A 220 -0.47 20.60 -14.83
CA ASN A 220 -0.93 20.36 -16.20
C ASN A 220 -2.32 20.96 -16.51
N LYS A 221 -3.04 21.49 -15.50
CA LYS A 221 -4.33 22.17 -15.68
C LYS A 221 -4.21 23.68 -15.92
N THR A 222 -3.06 24.27 -15.56
CA THR A 222 -2.75 25.70 -15.70
C THR A 222 -2.02 26.00 -16.99
#